data_AF-A0A2M8PK58-F1
#
_entry.id   AF-A0A2M8PK58-F1
#
_cell.length_a   1.000
_cell.length_b   1.000
_cell.length_c   1.000
_cell.angle_alpha   90.00
_cell.angle_beta   90.00
_cell.angle_gamma   90.00
#
_symmetry.space_group_name_H-M   'P 1'
#
loop_
_entity.id
_entity.type
_entity.pdbx_description
1 polymer ?
#
loop_
_entity_poly.entity_id
_entity_poly.type
_entity_poly.pdbx_seq_one_letter_code
_entity_poly.pdbx_strand_id
1 'polypeptide(L)' 'MQVKFWGTRGLVSAPRLSHKQYGGNTCCIEIKHNQQSIIIDAGFGISLLGDLFPLDEEHEFHILFTHFHWDHIQG' A
#
# COMPACT_ATOMS: atom_id res chain seq x y z
N MET A 1 6.06 17.29 -0.68
CA MET A 1 5.33 16.19 -0.01
C MET A 1 4.30 15.64 -0.98
N GLN A 2 4.26 14.33 -1.18
CA GLN A 2 3.31 13.64 -2.07
C GLN A 2 2.65 12.49 -1.30
N VAL A 3 1.37 12.24 -1.56
CA VAL A 3 0.63 11.10 -1.01
C VAL A 3 0.17 10.24 -2.17
N LYS A 4 0.43 8.94 -2.10
CA LYS A 4 0.00 7.95 -3.09
C LYS A 4 -0.86 6.89 -2.41
N PHE A 5 -1.99 6.58 -3.03
CA PHE A 5 -2.91 5.55 -2.58
C PHE A 5 -2.68 4.29 -3.42
N TRP A 6 -2.11 3.27 -2.80
CA TRP A 6 -1.83 1.97 -3.41
C TRP A 6 -3.02 1.01 -3.30
N GLY A 7 -3.86 1.23 -2.29
CA GLY A 7 -5.17 0.62 -2.16
C GLY A 7 -6.12 1.52 -1.40
N THR A 8 -7.39 1.47 -1.81
CA THR A 8 -8.47 2.36 -1.32
C THR A 8 -9.73 1.59 -0.91
N ARG A 9 -9.68 0.25 -0.97
CA ARG A 9 -10.78 -0.61 -0.51
C ARG A 9 -10.59 -0.95 0.97
N GLY A 10 -11.70 -1.11 1.68
CA GLY A 10 -11.69 -1.66 3.04
C GLY A 10 -12.24 -3.08 3.04
N LEU A 11 -11.93 -3.84 4.10
CA LEU A 11 -12.33 -5.22 4.39
C LEU A 11 -11.89 -6.26 3.36
N VAL A 12 -12.26 -6.08 2.09
CA VAL A 12 -12.02 -7.04 1.01
C VAL A 12 -11.57 -6.31 -0.26
N SER A 13 -10.64 -6.95 -0.98
CA SER A 13 -10.26 -6.50 -2.31
C SER A 13 -11.43 -6.64 -3.29
N ALA A 14 -11.50 -5.74 -4.28
CA ALA A 14 -12.53 -5.71 -5.31
C ALA A 14 -11.94 -5.69 -6.74
N PRO A 15 -11.14 -6.69 -7.15
CA PRO A 15 -10.46 -6.73 -8.45
C PRO A 15 -11.43 -7.02 -9.60
N ARG A 16 -12.20 -6.02 -10.01
CA ARG A 16 -13.13 -6.11 -11.15
C ARG A 16 -12.78 -5.04 -12.19
N LEU A 17 -12.99 -5.35 -13.47
CA LEU A 17 -12.79 -4.40 -14.57
C LEU A 17 -13.58 -3.10 -14.38
N SER A 18 -14.80 -3.19 -13.82
CA SER A 18 -15.65 -2.05 -13.47
C SER A 18 -15.03 -1.12 -12.42
N HIS A 19 -14.06 -1.58 -11.63
CA HIS A 19 -13.39 -0.80 -10.58
C HIS A 19 -12.01 -0.26 -11.00
N LYS A 20 -11.60 -0.46 -12.26
CA LYS A 20 -10.25 -0.13 -12.74
C LYS A 20 -9.85 1.32 -12.49
N GLN A 21 -10.79 2.26 -12.55
CA GLN A 21 -10.52 3.70 -12.33
C GLN A 21 -9.87 4.00 -10.97
N TYR A 22 -10.28 3.28 -9.92
CA TYR A 22 -9.82 3.52 -8.54
C TYR A 22 -9.08 2.33 -7.91
N GLY A 23 -9.00 1.21 -8.64
CA GLY A 23 -8.37 -0.01 -8.18
C GLY A 23 -9.24 -0.88 -7.27
N GLY A 24 -8.71 -2.07 -6.98
CA GLY A 24 -9.36 -3.10 -6.18
C GLY A 24 -8.63 -3.47 -4.89
N ASN A 25 -7.47 -2.88 -4.60
CA ASN A 25 -6.63 -3.30 -3.48
C ASN A 25 -7.11 -2.71 -2.14
N THR A 26 -6.90 -3.45 -1.05
CA THR A 26 -7.16 -2.95 0.31
C THR A 26 -6.13 -1.93 0.78
N CYS A 27 -6.47 -1.19 1.85
CA CYS A 27 -5.76 -0.02 2.35
C CYS A 27 -4.23 -0.15 2.32
N CYS A 28 -3.59 0.76 1.59
CA CYS A 28 -2.14 0.99 1.66
C CYS A 28 -1.88 2.38 1.10
N ILE A 29 -1.24 3.23 1.90
CA ILE A 29 -0.94 4.61 1.55
C ILE A 29 0.56 4.84 1.73
N GLU A 30 1.15 5.57 0.81
CA GLU A 30 2.54 6.00 0.91
C GLU A 30 2.59 7.53 0.98
N ILE A 31 3.25 8.05 2.01
CA ILE A 31 3.57 9.46 2.15
C ILE A 31 5.04 9.63 1.83
N LYS A 32 5.34 10.27 0.70
CA LYS A 32 6.72 10.60 0.29
C LYS A 32 7.08 12.03 0.61
N HIS A 33 8.26 12.21 1.20
CA HIS A 33 8.89 13.50 1.36
C HIS A 33 10.42 13.36 1.16
N ASN A 34 10.95 14.00 0.11
CA ASN A 34 12.35 13.85 -0.30
C ASN A 34 12.70 12.38 -0.56
N GLN A 35 13.73 11.86 0.12
CA GLN A 35 14.17 10.46 0.01
C GLN A 35 13.49 9.54 1.03
N GLN A 36 12.55 10.06 1.83
CA GLN A 36 11.86 9.29 2.87
C GLN A 36 10.46 8.92 2.41
N SER A 37 10.06 7.68 2.72
CA SER A 37 8.72 7.16 2.49
C SER A 37 8.20 6.58 3.80
N ILE A 38 6.97 6.95 4.14
CA ILE A 38 6.23 6.37 5.25
C ILE A 38 5.03 5.63 4.66
N ILE A 39 4.86 4.38 5.05
CA ILE A 39 3.76 3.53 4.61
C ILE A 39 2.73 3.48 5.73
N ILE A 40 1.46 3.71 5.40
CA ILE A 40 0.33 3.57 6.30
C ILE A 40 -0.47 2.35 5.84
N ASP A 41 -0.54 1.35 6.73
CA ASP A 41 -1.10 0.02 6.51
C ASP A 41 -0.45 -0.77 5.36
N ALA A 42 -0.53 -2.09 5.48
CA ALA A 42 0.00 -3.08 4.55
C ALA A 42 -1.11 -4.04 4.08
N GLY A 43 -2.23 -3.49 3.60
CA GLY A 43 -3.20 -4.27 2.84
C GLY A 43 -2.65 -4.68 1.46
N PHE A 44 -3.48 -5.29 0.61
CA PHE A 44 -3.06 -5.76 -0.72
C PHE A 44 -2.44 -4.69 -1.62
N GLY A 45 -2.64 -3.40 -1.33
CA GLY A 45 -1.98 -2.32 -2.07
C GLY A 45 -0.46 -2.36 -1.92
N ILE A 46 0.08 -2.91 -0.82
CA ILE A 46 1.53 -2.92 -0.55
C ILE A 46 2.32 -3.76 -1.56
N SER A 47 1.70 -4.80 -2.14
CA SER A 47 2.37 -5.62 -3.17
C SER A 47 2.78 -4.78 -4.38
N LEU A 48 1.92 -3.86 -4.85
CA LEU A 48 2.26 -2.96 -5.96
C LEU A 48 3.31 -1.92 -5.60
N LEU A 49 3.38 -1.54 -4.32
CA LEU A 49 4.46 -0.69 -3.81
C LEU A 49 5.78 -1.47 -3.82
N GLY A 50 5.77 -2.72 -3.35
CA GLY A 50 6.91 -3.63 -3.33
C GLY A 50 7.55 -3.85 -4.70
N ASP A 51 6.74 -3.93 -5.77
CA ASP A 51 7.22 -4.06 -7.16
C ASP A 51 8.16 -2.92 -7.61
N LEU A 52 8.21 -1.80 -6.89
CA LEU A 52 9.12 -0.69 -7.18
C LEU A 52 10.53 -0.87 -6.60
N PHE A 53 10.75 -1.86 -5.73
CA PHE A 53 12.00 -2.04 -4.99
C PHE A 53 12.74 -3.30 -5.44
N PRO A 54 13.99 -3.19 -5.94
CA PRO A 54 14.80 -4.35 -6.32
C PRO A 54 15.07 -5.28 -5.14
N LEU A 55 15.01 -6.60 -5.37
CA LEU A 55 15.22 -7.62 -4.34
C LEU A 55 16.70 -7.83 -3.97
N ASP A 56 17.62 -7.36 -4.79
CA ASP A 56 19.07 -7.43 -4.60
C ASP A 56 19.65 -6.23 -3.84
N GLU A 57 18.80 -5.29 -3.44
CA GLU A 57 19.16 -4.12 -2.64
C GLU A 57 18.54 -4.20 -1.23
N GLU A 58 19.26 -3.66 -0.24
CA GLU A 58 18.72 -3.50 1.12
C GLU A 58 17.90 -2.22 1.22
N HIS A 59 16.65 -2.35 1.69
CA HIS A 59 15.72 -1.23 1.83
C HIS A 59 15.25 -1.12 3.26
N GLU A 60 15.22 0.11 3.78
CA GLU A 60 14.59 0.42 5.06
C GLU A 60 13.19 0.97 4.82
N PHE A 61 12.19 0.39 5.49
CA PHE A 61 10.80 0.83 5.41
C PHE A 61 10.24 1.15 6.80
N HIS A 62 9.52 2.27 6.89
CA HIS A 62 8.70 2.57 8.05
C HIS A 62 7.23 2.33 7.71
N ILE A 63 6.64 1.32 8.36
CA ILE A 63 5.22 0.98 8.21
C ILE A 63 4.51 1.32 9.52
N LEU A 64 3.45 2.11 9.43
CA LEU A 64 2.57 2.44 10.55
C LEU A 64 1.23 1.76 10.31
N PHE A 65 0.83 0.90 11.25
CA PHE A 65 -0.48 0.28 11.25
C PHE A 65 -1.47 1.15 12.01
N THR A 66 -2.59 1.46 11.39
CA THR A 66 -3.70 2.16 12.06
C THR A 66 -4.36 1.25 13.10
N HIS A 67 -4.49 -0.03 12.77
CA HIS A 67 -4.96 -1.12 13.63
C HIS A 67 -4.65 -2.48 12.96
N PHE A 68 -5.06 -3.58 13.58
CA PHE A 68 -4.69 -4.94 13.16
C PHE A 68 -5.87 -5.75 12.61
N HIS A 69 -6.82 -5.11 11.92
CA HIS A 69 -7.74 -5.87 11.08
C HIS A 69 -6.99 -6.42 9.87
N TRP A 70 -7.46 -7.58 9.39
CA TRP A 70 -6.78 -8.35 8.35
C TRP A 70 -6.51 -7.55 7.08
N ASP A 71 -7.44 -6.69 6.67
CA ASP A 71 -7.32 -5.88 5.46
C ASP A 71 -6.22 -4.80 5.49
N HIS A 72 -5.66 -4.55 6.68
CA HIS A 72 -4.54 -3.63 6.92
C HIS A 72 -3.19 -4.34 7.04
N ILE A 73 -3.13 -5.67 7.12
CA ILE A 73 -1.89 -6.43 7.39
C ILE A 73 -1.65 -7.62 6.45
N GLN A 74 -2.61 -7.95 5.57
CA GLN A 74 -2.59 -9.18 4.75
C GLN A 74 -1.72 -9.11 3.47
N GLY A 75 -1.16 -7.94 3.17
CA GLY A 75 -0.46 -7.67 1.92
C GLY A 75 0.94 -8.24 1.83
#